data_AF-A0A178WK62-F1
#
_entry.id   AF-A0A178WK62-F1
#
_cell.length_a   1.000
_cell.length_b   1.000
_cell.length_c   1.000
_cell.angle_alpha   90.00
_cell.angle_beta   90.00
_cell.angle_gamma   90.00
#
_symmetry.space_group_name_H-M   'P 1'
#
loop_
_entity.id
_entity.type
_entity.pdbx_description
1 polymer ?
#
loop_
_entity_poly.entity_id
_entity_poly.type
_entity_poly.pdbx_seq_one_letter_code
_entity_poly.pdbx_strand_id
1 'polypeptide(L)'
;MQEAALGMMGATVGGDGDAAVVAEQNRQLKGEIATHPMYEQLLAAHVACLRVATPIDQLPIIEAQLSQSHHLLRSYASTAVGYHHDRHELDNFLAQYVMVLCSFKEQLQQHVRVHAVEAVMACREIENNLHSLTGSFFSTFFNDMNN
;
A
#
# COMPACT_ATOMS: atom_id res chain seq x y z
N MET A 1 -36.18 -33.64 -42.70
CA MET A 1 -35.19 -34.13 -43.68
C MET A 1 -34.26 -32.96 -43.94
N GLN A 2 -33.13 -32.82 -43.23
CA GLN A 2 -31.83 -33.49 -43.50
C GLN A 2 -31.29 -32.99 -44.86
N GLU A 3 -30.19 -32.25 -44.96
CA GLU A 3 -28.76 -32.59 -44.72
C GLU A 3 -27.96 -31.27 -44.54
N ALA A 4 -27.07 -31.09 -43.56
CA ALA A 4 -25.68 -31.55 -43.47
C ALA A 4 -24.73 -30.99 -44.54
N ALA A 5 -23.95 -29.97 -44.17
CA ALA A 5 -22.68 -29.63 -44.82
C ALA A 5 -21.59 -29.53 -43.74
N LEU A 6 -20.85 -30.63 -43.60
CA LEU A 6 -19.59 -30.70 -42.86
C LEU A 6 -18.53 -29.84 -43.55
N GLY A 7 -17.85 -28.99 -42.78
CA GLY A 7 -16.56 -28.40 -43.10
C GLY A 7 -15.60 -28.63 -41.93
N MET A 8 -14.72 -29.61 -42.11
CA MET A 8 -13.72 -30.10 -41.16
C MET A 8 -12.61 -29.07 -40.83
N MET A 9 -12.03 -29.28 -39.63
CA MET A 9 -10.61 -29.12 -39.28
C MET A 9 -9.96 -27.74 -39.38
N GLY A 10 -9.78 -27.16 -38.20
CA GLY A 10 -8.70 -26.22 -37.88
C GLY A 10 -8.32 -26.40 -36.41
N ALA A 11 -7.74 -27.55 -36.08
CA ALA A 11 -7.12 -27.77 -34.79
C ALA A 11 -5.94 -26.82 -34.61
N THR A 12 -6.05 -25.91 -33.64
CA THR A 12 -4.91 -25.47 -32.83
C THR A 12 -5.30 -25.61 -31.37
N VAL A 13 -5.49 -26.86 -30.95
CA VAL A 13 -5.20 -27.25 -29.57
C VAL A 13 -3.68 -27.20 -29.41
N GLY A 14 -3.20 -26.26 -28.60
CA GLY A 14 -1.78 -26.18 -28.30
C GLY A 14 -1.37 -24.79 -27.84
N GLY A 15 -1.39 -24.56 -26.53
CA GLY A 15 -0.64 -23.44 -25.94
C GLY A 15 -1.12 -22.88 -24.60
N ASP A 16 -2.37 -23.11 -24.17
CA ASP A 16 -3.00 -22.25 -23.14
C ASP A 16 -3.35 -22.96 -21.81
N GLY A 17 -2.88 -24.19 -21.62
CA GLY A 17 -3.08 -24.92 -20.36
C GLY A 17 -2.20 -24.39 -19.21
N ASP A 18 -1.01 -23.90 -19.53
CA ASP A 18 -0.03 -23.46 -18.53
C ASP A 18 -0.40 -22.10 -17.91
N ALA A 19 -0.84 -21.15 -18.73
CA ALA A 19 -1.30 -19.84 -18.27
C ALA A 19 -2.56 -19.93 -17.39
N ALA A 20 -3.50 -20.82 -17.74
CA ALA A 20 -4.71 -21.05 -16.94
C ALA A 20 -4.38 -21.67 -15.56
N VAL A 21 -3.44 -22.62 -15.51
CA VAL A 21 -2.98 -23.24 -14.25
C VAL A 21 -2.23 -22.23 -13.38
N VAL A 22 -1.36 -21.41 -13.95
CA VAL A 22 -0.64 -20.34 -13.22
C VAL A 22 -1.59 -19.27 -12.69
N ALA A 23 -2.62 -18.91 -13.47
CA ALA A 23 -3.64 -17.95 -13.03
C ALA A 23 -4.47 -18.49 -11.86
N GLU A 24 -4.79 -19.78 -11.89
CA GLU A 24 -5.51 -20.45 -10.80
C GLU A 24 -4.66 -20.58 -9.54
N GLN A 25 -3.39 -20.97 -9.68
CA GLN A 25 -2.44 -21.02 -8.57
C GLN A 25 -2.23 -19.63 -7.93
N ASN A 26 -2.15 -18.56 -8.74
CA ASN A 26 -2.11 -17.19 -8.24
C ASN A 26 -3.40 -16.78 -7.52
N ARG A 27 -4.57 -17.23 -7.99
CA ARG A 27 -5.85 -16.96 -7.34
C ARG A 27 -5.91 -17.64 -5.96
N GLN A 28 -5.41 -18.86 -5.86
CA GLN A 28 -5.30 -19.61 -4.61
C GLN A 28 -4.34 -18.94 -3.63
N LEU A 29 -3.13 -18.58 -4.08
CA LEU A 29 -2.14 -17.86 -3.27
C LEU A 29 -2.70 -16.52 -2.74
N LYS A 30 -3.41 -15.77 -3.58
CA LYS A 30 -4.10 -14.54 -3.15
C LYS A 30 -5.16 -14.81 -2.08
N GLY A 31 -5.89 -15.92 -2.18
CA GLY A 31 -6.85 -16.37 -1.18
C GLY A 31 -6.18 -16.74 0.15
N GLU A 32 -5.06 -17.47 0.10
CA GLU A 32 -4.28 -17.83 1.28
C GLU A 32 -3.74 -16.58 2.00
N ILE A 33 -3.17 -15.63 1.27
CA ILE A 33 -2.72 -14.35 1.82
C ILE A 33 -3.88 -13.55 2.42
N ALA A 34 -5.01 -13.45 1.72
CA ALA A 34 -6.18 -12.68 2.15
C ALA A 34 -6.86 -13.24 3.41
N THR A 35 -6.74 -14.54 3.65
CA THR A 35 -7.30 -15.21 4.84
C THR A 35 -6.28 -15.39 5.97
N HIS A 36 -5.03 -14.94 5.77
CA HIS A 36 -3.96 -15.13 6.71
C HIS A 36 -4.12 -14.24 7.96
N PRO A 37 -3.91 -14.75 9.20
CA PRO A 37 -4.05 -13.95 10.42
C PRO A 37 -3.14 -12.71 10.46
N MET A 38 -1.95 -12.79 9.86
CA MET A 38 -1.00 -11.66 9.80
C MET A 38 -1.32 -10.62 8.73
N TYR A 39 -2.32 -10.87 7.87
CA TYR A 39 -2.66 -9.95 6.79
C TYR A 39 -3.11 -8.58 7.31
N GLU A 40 -3.91 -8.56 8.37
CA GLU A 40 -4.36 -7.29 8.98
C GLU A 40 -3.19 -6.47 9.53
N GLN A 41 -2.20 -7.14 10.14
CA GLN A 41 -0.99 -6.48 10.63
C GLN A 41 -0.15 -5.92 9.49
N LEU A 42 -0.03 -6.66 8.39
CA LEU A 42 0.65 -6.20 7.19
C LEU A 42 -0.03 -4.97 6.59
N LEU A 43 -1.36 -5.03 6.43
CA LEU A 43 -2.15 -3.93 5.92
C LEU A 43 -2.01 -2.71 6.83
N ALA A 44 -2.11 -2.88 8.16
CA ALA A 44 -1.93 -1.80 9.11
C ALA A 44 -0.54 -1.15 9.01
N ALA A 45 0.53 -1.94 8.89
CA ALA A 45 1.89 -1.44 8.71
C ALA A 45 2.02 -0.64 7.40
N HIS A 46 1.45 -1.14 6.30
CA HIS A 46 1.47 -0.46 5.01
C HIS A 46 0.70 0.87 5.04
N VAL A 47 -0.48 0.89 5.65
CA VAL A 47 -1.30 2.10 5.80
C VAL A 47 -0.62 3.12 6.68
N ALA A 48 0.09 2.69 7.73
CA ALA A 48 0.90 3.58 8.54
C ALA A 48 2.00 4.26 7.71
N CYS A 49 2.64 3.56 6.77
CA CYS A 49 3.59 4.17 5.84
C CYS A 49 2.91 5.22 4.95
N LEU A 50 1.77 4.88 4.34
CA LEU A 50 1.02 5.82 3.48
C LEU A 50 0.63 7.08 4.25
N ARG A 51 0.14 6.95 5.48
CA ARG A 51 -0.26 8.09 6.32
C ARG A 51 0.89 9.06 6.61
N VAL A 52 2.13 8.59 6.70
CA VAL A 52 3.31 9.46 6.89
C VAL A 52 3.69 10.18 5.59
N ALA A 53 3.53 9.52 4.43
CA ALA A 53 3.84 10.10 3.12
C ALA A 53 2.74 11.03 2.57
N THR A 54 1.54 11.00 3.16
CA THR A 54 0.36 11.64 2.58
C THR A 54 0.01 12.92 3.31
N PRO A 55 -0.26 14.03 2.62
CA PRO A 55 -0.80 15.24 3.23
C PRO A 55 -2.13 14.97 3.97
N ILE A 56 -2.38 15.70 5.04
CA ILE A 56 -3.56 15.50 5.93
C ILE A 56 -4.88 15.52 5.14
N ASP A 57 -4.99 16.39 4.14
CA ASP A 57 -6.20 16.55 3.32
C ASP A 57 -6.53 15.33 2.46
N GLN A 58 -5.56 14.45 2.21
CA GLN A 58 -5.70 13.27 1.36
C GLN A 58 -5.94 11.98 2.17
N LEU A 59 -5.83 12.03 3.51
CA LEU A 59 -6.14 10.91 4.38
C LEU A 59 -7.56 10.32 4.18
N PRO A 60 -8.62 11.11 3.94
CA PRO A 60 -9.96 10.56 3.70
C PRO A 60 -10.03 9.64 2.47
N ILE A 61 -9.19 9.88 1.47
CA ILE A 61 -9.12 9.06 0.25
C ILE A 61 -8.51 7.69 0.57
N ILE A 62 -7.47 7.65 1.41
CA ILE A 62 -6.87 6.40 1.88
C ILE A 62 -7.92 5.57 2.63
N GLU A 63 -8.67 6.17 3.55
CA GLU A 63 -9.73 5.48 4.31
C GLU A 63 -10.83 4.92 3.39
N ALA A 64 -11.24 5.70 2.38
CA ALA A 64 -12.21 5.24 1.39
C ALA A 64 -11.68 4.04 0.58
N GLN A 65 -10.42 4.07 0.16
CA GLN A 65 -9.78 2.96 -0.54
C GLN A 65 -9.61 1.72 0.33
N LEU A 66 -9.33 1.86 1.64
CA LEU A 66 -9.33 0.73 2.57
C LEU A 66 -10.70 0.08 2.67
N SER A 67 -11.75 0.89 2.83
CA SER A 67 -13.12 0.38 2.90
C SER A 67 -13.49 -0.41 1.64
N GLN A 68 -12.98 0.02 0.48
CA GLN A 68 -13.09 -0.66 -0.79
C GLN A 68 -12.29 -1.99 -0.79
N SER A 69 -11.05 -1.99 -0.31
CA SER A 69 -10.22 -3.20 -0.30
C SER A 69 -10.86 -4.39 0.43
N HIS A 70 -11.61 -4.14 1.51
CA HIS A 70 -12.27 -5.20 2.29
C HIS A 70 -13.24 -6.07 1.46
N HIS A 71 -13.89 -5.53 0.42
CA HIS A 71 -14.76 -6.36 -0.42
C HIS A 71 -13.96 -7.28 -1.36
N LEU A 72 -12.78 -6.84 -1.83
CA LEU A 72 -11.89 -7.66 -2.65
C LEU A 72 -11.31 -8.80 -1.82
N LEU A 73 -10.87 -8.51 -0.59
CA LEU A 73 -10.44 -9.52 0.37
C LEU A 73 -11.51 -10.59 0.60
N ARG A 74 -12.77 -10.19 0.77
CA ARG A 74 -13.89 -11.13 0.91
C ARG A 74 -14.06 -12.01 -0.33
N SER A 75 -13.87 -11.47 -1.54
CA SER A 75 -13.95 -12.24 -2.79
C SER A 75 -12.82 -13.27 -2.96
N TYR A 76 -11.61 -12.95 -2.50
CA TYR A 76 -10.49 -13.88 -2.49
C TYR A 76 -10.62 -14.94 -1.38
N ALA A 77 -11.15 -14.55 -0.22
CA ALA A 77 -11.37 -15.46 0.89
C ALA A 77 -12.33 -16.60 0.56
N SER A 78 -13.37 -16.37 -0.27
CA SER A 78 -14.26 -17.44 -0.74
C SER A 78 -13.57 -18.46 -1.65
N THR A 79 -12.37 -18.16 -2.16
CA THR A 79 -11.60 -19.04 -3.04
C THR A 79 -10.56 -19.88 -2.28
N ALA A 80 -10.28 -19.56 -1.01
CA ALA A 80 -9.19 -20.16 -0.22
C ALA A 80 -9.49 -21.60 0.30
N VAL A 81 -10.44 -22.32 -0.29
CA VAL A 81 -10.91 -23.61 0.24
C VAL A 81 -10.03 -24.75 -0.30
N GLY A 82 -9.14 -25.27 0.55
CA GLY A 82 -8.60 -26.63 0.37
C GLY A 82 -7.13 -26.78 -0.04
N TYR A 83 -6.31 -25.74 0.05
CA TYR A 83 -4.86 -25.87 -0.14
C TYR A 83 -4.12 -25.28 1.08
N HIS A 84 -3.28 -26.10 1.70
CA HIS A 84 -2.38 -25.69 2.77
C HIS A 84 -0.97 -25.79 2.21
N HIS A 85 -0.62 -24.89 1.29
CA HIS A 85 0.79 -24.72 0.95
C HIS A 85 1.55 -24.16 2.16
N ASP A 86 2.85 -24.43 2.23
CA ASP A 86 3.74 -24.26 3.38
C ASP A 86 3.49 -23.00 4.23
N ARG A 87 2.56 -23.11 5.18
CA ARG A 87 2.08 -22.00 6.01
C ARG A 87 3.21 -21.28 6.74
N HIS A 88 4.25 -22.03 7.12
CA HIS A 88 5.44 -21.49 7.76
C HIS A 88 6.28 -20.59 6.84
N GLU A 89 6.37 -20.89 5.54
CA GLU A 89 7.06 -20.02 4.60
C GLU A 89 6.29 -18.71 4.42
N LEU A 90 4.96 -18.81 4.29
CA LEU A 90 4.09 -17.64 4.21
C LEU A 90 4.12 -16.79 5.49
N ASP A 91 4.09 -17.42 6.67
CA ASP A 91 4.24 -16.75 7.97
C ASP A 91 5.56 -15.97 8.02
N ASN A 92 6.69 -16.62 7.66
CA ASN A 92 8.01 -16.00 7.66
C ASN A 92 8.09 -14.83 6.67
N PHE A 93 7.54 -14.99 5.47
CA PHE A 93 7.49 -13.94 4.46
C PHE A 93 6.68 -12.73 4.96
N LEU A 94 5.48 -12.96 5.49
CA LEU A 94 4.63 -11.88 6.00
C LEU A 94 5.27 -11.17 7.20
N ALA A 95 5.90 -11.92 8.11
CA ALA A 95 6.63 -11.34 9.25
C ALA A 95 7.80 -10.46 8.79
N GLN A 96 8.63 -10.94 7.85
CA GLN A 96 9.72 -10.15 7.29
C GLN A 96 9.19 -8.90 6.58
N TYR A 97 8.09 -9.02 5.84
CA TYR A 97 7.52 -7.90 5.11
C TYR A 97 6.96 -6.83 6.05
N VAL A 98 6.29 -7.21 7.14
CA VAL A 98 5.88 -6.30 8.22
C VAL A 98 7.09 -5.56 8.80
N MET A 99 8.18 -6.27 9.11
CA MET A 99 9.40 -5.66 9.64
C MET A 99 10.00 -4.61 8.70
N VAL A 100 10.05 -4.92 7.40
CA VAL A 100 10.52 -3.97 6.37
C VAL A 100 9.62 -2.73 6.31
N LEU A 101 8.30 -2.90 6.33
CA LEU A 101 7.36 -1.78 6.35
C LEU A 101 7.54 -0.91 7.60
N CYS A 102 7.74 -1.51 8.77
CA CYS A 102 8.01 -0.77 10.01
C CYS A 102 9.30 0.06 9.90
N SER A 103 10.39 -0.52 9.41
CA SER A 103 11.65 0.21 9.21
C SER A 103 11.50 1.33 8.17
N PHE A 104 10.79 1.06 7.07
CA PHE A 104 10.51 2.05 6.04
C PHE A 104 9.69 3.23 6.58
N LYS A 105 8.67 2.96 7.42
CA LYS A 105 7.88 4.00 8.09
C LYS A 105 8.76 4.91 8.93
N GLU A 106 9.68 4.36 9.72
CA GLU A 106 10.59 5.16 10.55
C GLU A 106 11.50 6.06 9.70
N GLN A 107 12.05 5.52 8.61
CA GLN A 107 12.87 6.28 7.67
C GLN A 107 12.06 7.42 7.02
N LEU A 108 10.85 7.12 6.58
CA LEU A 108 9.94 8.09 5.96
C LEU A 108 9.56 9.20 6.95
N GLN A 109 9.22 8.82 8.20
CA GLN A 109 8.88 9.77 9.25
C GLN A 109 10.06 10.67 9.60
N GLN A 110 11.26 10.11 9.68
CA GLN A 110 12.48 10.87 9.92
C GLN A 110 12.78 11.83 8.75
N HIS A 111 12.59 11.40 7.50
CA HIS A 111 12.80 12.26 6.32
C HIS A 111 11.83 13.45 6.31
N VAL A 112 10.52 13.21 6.47
CA VAL A 112 9.51 14.28 6.52
C VAL A 112 9.80 15.25 7.67
N ARG A 113 10.17 14.73 8.85
CA ARG A 113 10.52 15.56 10.01
C ARG A 113 11.71 16.46 9.73
N VAL A 114 12.78 15.94 9.12
CA VAL A 114 13.99 16.74 8.80
C VAL A 114 13.64 17.85 7.82
N HIS A 115 12.96 17.55 6.71
CA HIS A 115 12.55 18.57 5.73
C HIS A 115 11.64 19.63 6.34
N ALA A 116 10.70 19.24 7.20
CA ALA A 116 9.84 20.19 7.91
C ALA A 116 10.65 21.11 8.83
N VAL A 117 11.59 20.56 9.60
CA VAL A 117 12.48 21.34 10.47
C VAL A 117 13.39 22.27 9.66
N GLU A 118 13.96 21.82 8.55
CA GLU A 118 14.80 22.64 7.68
C GLU A 118 14.03 23.81 7.08
N ALA A 119 12.81 23.56 6.59
CA ALA A 119 11.92 24.61 6.09
C ALA A 119 11.58 25.62 7.20
N VAL A 120 11.28 25.13 8.41
CA VAL A 120 11.01 25.94 9.59
C VAL A 120 12.22 26.82 9.96
N MET A 121 13.42 26.25 9.95
CA MET A 121 14.66 27.00 10.22
C MET A 121 14.94 28.06 9.15
N ALA A 122 14.74 27.73 7.87
CA ALA A 122 14.92 28.68 6.77
C ALA A 122 13.91 29.85 6.84
N CYS A 123 12.64 29.58 7.14
CA CYS A 123 11.64 30.61 7.35
C CYS A 123 12.03 31.55 8.51
N ARG A 124 12.53 31.00 9.62
CA ARG A 124 13.01 31.78 10.75
C ARG A 124 14.21 32.67 10.38
N GLU A 125 15.13 32.17 9.57
CA GLU A 125 16.27 32.97 9.08
C GLU A 125 15.80 34.14 8.20
N ILE A 126 14.82 33.90 7.32
CA ILE A 126 14.20 34.94 6.51
C ILE A 126 13.53 36.00 7.38
N GLU A 127 12.74 35.60 8.39
CA GLU A 127 12.11 36.51 9.35
C GLU A 127 13.13 37.38 10.09
N ASN A 128 14.24 36.79 10.53
CA ASN A 128 15.33 37.52 11.21
C ASN A 128 16.00 38.55 10.29
N ASN A 129 16.23 38.20 9.03
CA ASN A 129 16.81 39.10 8.04
C ASN A 129 15.86 40.28 7.74
N LEU A 130 14.57 40.00 7.58
CA LEU A 130 13.55 41.05 7.40
C LEU A 130 13.46 41.96 8.63
N HIS A 131 13.49 41.40 9.84
CA HIS A 131 13.53 42.17 11.07
C HIS A 131 14.74 43.11 11.13
N SER A 132 15.93 42.58 10.80
CA SER A 132 17.18 43.35 10.80
C SER A 132 17.15 44.53 9.80
N LEU A 133 16.49 44.36 8.65
CA LEU A 133 16.38 45.40 7.63
C LEU A 133 15.29 46.44 7.94
N THR A 134 14.19 46.04 8.59
CA THR A 134 12.97 46.87 8.72
C THR A 134 12.69 47.34 10.14
N GLY A 135 13.37 46.79 11.15
CA GLY A 135 13.10 47.04 12.57
C GLY A 135 11.73 46.53 13.07
N SER A 136 10.95 45.87 12.22
CA SER A 136 9.60 45.38 12.52
C SER A 136 9.65 43.91 12.94
N PHE A 137 9.02 43.53 14.05
CA PHE A 137 9.04 42.15 14.55
C PHE A 137 7.78 41.41 14.08
N PHE A 138 7.93 40.37 13.27
CA PHE A 138 6.83 39.49 12.80
C PHE A 138 6.64 38.29 13.74
N SER A 139 6.45 38.53 15.05
CA SER A 139 6.55 37.52 16.12
C SER A 139 5.50 36.41 16.11
N THR A 140 4.44 36.54 15.32
CA THR A 140 3.21 35.79 15.55
C THR A 140 3.11 34.47 14.79
N PHE A 141 3.91 34.21 13.75
CA PHE A 141 3.72 32.99 12.94
C PHE A 141 4.40 31.73 13.51
N PHE A 142 5.51 31.89 14.22
CA PHE A 142 6.35 30.75 14.66
C PHE A 142 6.15 30.32 16.11
N ASN A 143 5.80 31.24 17.01
CA ASN A 143 5.55 30.90 18.41
C ASN A 143 4.35 29.95 18.58
N ASP A 144 3.36 30.04 17.68
CA ASP A 144 2.20 29.14 17.66
C ASP A 144 2.50 27.74 17.08
N MET A 145 3.63 27.56 16.39
CA MET A 145 4.05 26.26 15.84
C MET A 145 4.95 25.47 16.81
N ASN A 146 5.45 26.10 17.88
CA ASN A 146 6.36 25.52 18.87
C ASN A 146 5.68 25.27 20.24
N ASN A 147 4.36 25.41 20.33
CA ASN A 147 3.52 25.10 21.49
C ASN A 147 2.42 24.10 21.09
#